data_AF-A0AA97EE89-F1
#
_entry.id   AF-A0AA97EE89-F1
#
_cell.length_a   1.000
_cell.length_b   1.000
_cell.length_c   1.000
_cell.angle_alpha   90.00
_cell.angle_beta   90.00
_cell.angle_gamma   90.00
#
_symmetry.space_group_name_H-M   'P 1'
#
loop_
_entity.id
_entity.type
_entity.pdbx_description
1 polymer ?
#
loop_
_entity_poly.entity_id
_entity_poly.type
_entity_poly.pdbx_seq_one_letter_code
_entity_poly.pdbx_strand_id
1 'polypeptide(L)'
;MGDGSAKWQPDTTERAAAWELYIELVTRVAVQPLDANAGLVREALNSLYSLFGSTREILRTAGPRVGASKESVGGIAIAVLNHGLRPFLSKWHPILQEWEAQKPQGVSAVAHEKGWELEPTLRQDLSDLRTGLEAYAHALASIAGIDTD
;
A
#
# COMPACT_ATOMS: atom_id res chain seq x y z
N MET A 1 15.80 5.58 -46.51
CA MET A 1 14.48 5.49 -45.85
C MET A 1 14.52 4.26 -44.96
N GLY A 2 14.41 4.45 -43.67
CA GLY A 2 14.19 3.40 -42.68
C GLY A 2 13.47 4.11 -41.56
N ASP A 3 12.14 4.13 -41.62
CA ASP A 3 11.37 4.67 -40.51
C ASP A 3 11.61 3.74 -39.32
N GLY A 4 12.31 4.25 -38.32
CA GLY A 4 12.45 3.62 -37.02
C GLY A 4 11.21 3.97 -36.21
N SER A 5 10.02 3.58 -36.66
CA SER A 5 8.84 3.61 -35.81
C SER A 5 8.89 2.43 -34.85
N ALA A 6 9.85 2.47 -33.92
CA ALA A 6 9.78 1.69 -32.70
C ALA A 6 8.56 2.18 -31.92
N LYS A 7 7.39 1.61 -32.25
CA LYS A 7 6.18 1.76 -31.47
C LYS A 7 6.54 1.29 -30.06
N TRP A 8 6.67 2.23 -29.14
CA TRP A 8 6.76 1.98 -27.71
C TRP A 8 5.47 1.25 -27.31
N GLN A 9 5.49 -0.08 -27.43
CA GLN A 9 4.50 -0.93 -26.80
C GLN A 9 4.89 -0.92 -25.33
N PRO A 10 4.03 -0.46 -24.40
CA PRO A 10 4.29 -0.67 -22.98
C PRO A 10 4.56 -2.16 -22.82
N ASP A 11 5.74 -2.48 -22.30
CA ASP A 11 6.25 -3.83 -22.13
C ASP A 11 5.13 -4.66 -21.49
N THR A 12 4.71 -5.75 -22.14
CA THR A 12 3.65 -6.63 -21.61
C THR A 12 3.93 -7.04 -20.17
N THR A 13 5.21 -7.08 -19.79
CA THR A 13 5.69 -7.32 -18.42
C THR A 13 5.32 -6.19 -17.46
N GLU A 14 5.46 -4.92 -17.86
CA GLU A 14 5.09 -3.77 -17.03
C GLU A 14 3.58 -3.70 -16.83
N ARG A 15 2.79 -3.91 -17.89
CA ARG A 15 1.32 -3.92 -17.78
C ARG A 15 0.83 -5.04 -16.86
N ALA A 16 1.43 -6.23 -16.96
CA ALA A 16 1.10 -7.36 -16.09
C ALA A 16 1.46 -7.08 -14.63
N ALA A 17 2.65 -6.55 -14.36
CA ALA A 17 3.06 -6.17 -13.01
C ALA A 17 2.17 -5.06 -12.44
N ALA A 18 1.79 -4.07 -13.26
CA ALA A 18 0.89 -3.00 -12.87
C ALA A 18 -0.51 -3.54 -12.51
N TRP A 19 -1.02 -4.50 -13.28
CA TRP A 19 -2.28 -5.18 -12.99
C TRP A 19 -2.23 -5.94 -11.65
N GLU A 20 -1.19 -6.73 -11.40
CA GLU A 20 -1.05 -7.48 -10.14
C GLU A 20 -0.95 -6.54 -8.94
N LEU A 21 -0.17 -5.46 -9.06
CA LEU A 21 -0.05 -4.44 -8.03
C LEU A 21 -1.37 -3.69 -7.80
N TYR A 22 -2.11 -3.40 -8.87
CA TYR A 22 -3.41 -2.75 -8.79
C TYR A 22 -4.40 -3.61 -7.99
N ILE A 23 -4.51 -4.89 -8.33
CA ILE A 23 -5.37 -5.85 -7.61
C ILE A 23 -4.98 -5.92 -6.14
N GLU A 24 -3.69 -6.13 -5.85
CA GLU A 24 -3.19 -6.16 -4.47
C GLU A 24 -3.56 -4.90 -3.69
N LEU A 25 -3.63 -3.74 -4.33
CA LEU A 25 -3.92 -2.48 -3.67
C LEU A 25 -5.43 -2.28 -3.44
N VAL A 26 -6.26 -2.47 -4.47
CA VAL A 26 -7.70 -2.15 -4.40
C VAL A 26 -8.53 -3.16 -3.62
N THR A 27 -8.06 -4.41 -3.48
CA THR A 27 -8.78 -5.45 -2.73
C THR A 27 -8.41 -5.50 -1.25
N ARG A 28 -7.46 -4.66 -0.79
CA ARG A 28 -7.03 -4.66 0.60
C ARG A 28 -7.89 -3.76 1.47
N VAL A 29 -8.23 -4.27 2.65
CA VAL A 29 -8.98 -3.56 3.70
C VAL A 29 -8.29 -2.27 4.12
N ALA A 30 -6.96 -2.18 4.07
CA ALA A 30 -6.24 -0.96 4.42
C ALA A 30 -6.44 0.21 3.43
N VAL A 31 -6.93 -0.05 2.22
CA VAL A 31 -7.24 0.99 1.23
C VAL A 31 -8.72 1.35 1.25
N GLN A 32 -9.57 0.42 1.69
CA GLN A 32 -11.00 0.68 1.91
C GLN A 32 -11.21 1.52 3.19
N PRO A 33 -12.18 2.45 3.22
CA PRO A 33 -12.48 3.19 4.43
C PRO A 33 -12.92 2.22 5.52
N LEU A 34 -12.11 2.10 6.56
CA LEU A 34 -12.64 1.72 7.85
C LEU A 34 -13.48 2.90 8.30
N ASP A 35 -14.79 2.70 8.51
CA ASP A 35 -15.58 3.64 9.28
C ASP A 35 -14.80 4.00 10.56
N ALA A 36 -14.95 5.23 11.04
CA ALA A 36 -14.19 5.73 12.20
C ALA A 36 -14.29 4.81 13.45
N ASN A 37 -15.29 3.93 13.50
CA ASN A 37 -15.54 2.96 14.56
C ASN A 37 -15.40 1.48 14.15
N ALA A 38 -14.98 1.19 12.92
CA ALA A 38 -14.86 -0.17 12.41
C ALA A 38 -13.40 -0.64 12.39
N GLY A 39 -13.19 -1.89 12.81
CA GLY A 39 -11.89 -2.57 12.79
C GLY A 39 -10.89 -2.04 13.82
N LEU A 40 -9.93 -2.92 14.18
CA LEU A 40 -8.77 -2.55 14.99
C LEU A 40 -7.69 -1.95 14.10
N VAL A 41 -6.99 -0.93 14.60
CA VAL A 41 -5.87 -0.31 13.86
C VAL A 41 -4.73 -1.31 13.61
N ARG A 42 -4.60 -2.32 14.48
CA ARG A 42 -3.70 -3.47 14.31
C ARG A 42 -3.90 -4.20 12.99
N GLU A 43 -5.15 -4.44 12.59
CA GLU A 43 -5.46 -5.16 11.36
C GLU A 43 -5.13 -4.32 10.12
N ALA A 44 -5.34 -3.00 10.20
CA ALA A 44 -4.92 -2.08 9.14
C ALA A 44 -3.39 -2.09 8.96
N LEU A 45 -2.63 -1.99 10.06
CA LEU A 45 -1.17 -2.05 10.02
C LEU A 45 -0.66 -3.38 9.45
N ASN A 46 -1.26 -4.50 9.87
CA ASN A 46 -0.91 -5.83 9.35
C ASN A 46 -1.19 -5.94 7.84
N SER A 47 -2.33 -5.43 7.38
CA SER A 47 -2.67 -5.40 5.95
C SER A 47 -1.68 -4.57 5.13
N LEU A 48 -1.23 -3.41 5.64
CA LEU A 48 -0.20 -2.58 5.00
C LEU A 48 1.17 -3.25 5.00
N TYR A 49 1.54 -3.94 6.09
CA TYR A 49 2.78 -4.71 6.15
C TYR A 49 2.79 -5.86 5.14
N SER A 50 1.68 -6.59 5.00
CA SER A 50 1.54 -7.62 3.98
C SER A 50 1.60 -7.06 2.55
N LEU A 51 1.06 -5.86 2.29
CA LEU A 51 1.16 -5.18 1.00
C LEU A 51 2.63 -4.91 0.62
N PHE A 52 3.45 -4.52 1.60
CA PHE A 52 4.89 -4.34 1.39
C PHE A 52 5.56 -5.63 0.91
N GLY A 53 5.20 -6.78 1.53
CA GLY A 53 5.66 -8.10 1.13
C GLY A 53 5.23 -8.49 -0.29
N SER A 54 3.92 -8.42 -0.58
CA SER A 54 3.36 -8.77 -1.89
C SER A 54 3.94 -7.91 -3.01
N THR A 55 4.07 -6.60 -2.79
CA THR A 55 4.67 -5.69 -3.79
C THR A 55 6.10 -6.10 -4.12
N ARG A 56 6.91 -6.41 -3.09
CA ARG A 56 8.29 -6.89 -3.30
C ARG A 56 8.36 -8.23 -4.01
N GLU A 57 7.35 -9.07 -3.90
CA GLU A 57 7.26 -10.35 -4.62
C GLU A 57 6.97 -10.11 -6.09
N ILE A 58 5.92 -9.33 -6.38
CA ILE A 58 5.50 -9.01 -7.75
C ILE A 58 6.65 -8.37 -8.54
N LEU A 59 7.32 -7.38 -7.96
CA LEU A 59 8.47 -6.73 -8.61
C LEU A 59 9.64 -7.68 -8.86
N ARG A 60 9.89 -8.62 -7.94
CA ARG A 60 11.00 -9.58 -8.08
C ARG A 60 10.71 -10.60 -9.18
N THR A 61 9.48 -11.08 -9.25
CA THR A 61 9.01 -12.03 -10.27
C THR A 61 8.98 -11.38 -11.65
N ALA A 62 8.55 -10.12 -11.75
CA ALA A 62 8.53 -9.37 -13.00
C ALA A 62 9.94 -9.05 -13.55
N GLY A 63 10.95 -9.01 -12.67
CA GLY A 63 12.34 -8.84 -13.04
C GLY A 63 12.75 -7.38 -13.31
N PRO A 64 14.04 -7.11 -13.59
CA PRO A 64 14.60 -5.76 -13.57
C PRO A 64 14.03 -4.81 -14.63
N ARG A 65 13.41 -5.31 -15.70
CA ARG A 65 12.82 -4.46 -16.74
C ARG A 65 11.71 -3.56 -16.21
N VAL A 66 10.91 -4.03 -15.25
CA VAL A 66 9.86 -3.20 -14.65
C VAL A 66 10.39 -2.11 -13.74
N GLY A 67 11.70 -2.11 -13.44
CA GLY A 67 12.39 -1.08 -12.65
C GLY A 67 13.37 -0.25 -13.48
N ALA A 68 13.21 -0.19 -14.81
CA ALA A 68 14.17 0.43 -15.71
C ALA A 68 14.33 1.96 -15.51
N SER A 69 13.33 2.63 -14.93
CA SER A 69 13.40 4.07 -14.60
C SER A 69 12.60 4.41 -13.35
N LYS A 70 12.64 5.66 -12.90
CA LYS A 70 11.83 6.11 -11.75
C LYS A 70 10.34 6.19 -12.08
N GLU A 71 10.03 6.36 -13.35
CA GLU A 71 8.68 6.47 -13.92
C GLU A 71 8.10 5.09 -14.30
N SER A 72 8.93 4.03 -14.29
CA SER A 72 8.47 2.66 -14.48
C SER A 72 7.58 2.18 -13.33
N VAL A 73 6.80 1.13 -13.57
CA VAL A 73 5.92 0.51 -12.55
C VAL A 73 6.68 0.20 -11.27
N GLY A 74 7.86 -0.40 -11.40
CA GLY A 74 8.74 -0.73 -10.29
C GLY A 74 9.34 0.50 -9.62
N GLY A 75 9.70 1.53 -10.39
CA GLY A 75 10.16 2.81 -9.84
C GLY A 75 9.12 3.46 -8.92
N ILE A 76 7.88 3.54 -9.41
CA ILE A 76 6.73 4.09 -8.66
C ILE A 76 6.42 3.20 -7.44
N ALA A 77 6.36 1.88 -7.61
CA ALA A 77 6.10 0.95 -6.53
C ALA A 77 7.15 1.06 -5.41
N ILE A 78 8.44 1.14 -5.76
CA ILE A 78 9.54 1.30 -4.80
C ILE A 78 9.42 2.63 -4.06
N ALA A 79 9.04 3.72 -4.74
CA ALA A 79 8.82 5.01 -4.12
C ALA A 79 7.68 4.96 -3.08
N VAL A 80 6.55 4.34 -3.42
CA VAL A 80 5.41 4.15 -2.49
C VAL A 80 5.82 3.32 -1.27
N LEU A 81 6.54 2.20 -1.49
CA LEU A 81 7.02 1.36 -0.40
C LEU A 81 7.95 2.12 0.55
N ASN A 82 8.90 2.89 0.02
CA ASN A 82 9.96 3.48 0.82
C ASN A 82 9.57 4.84 1.43
N HIS A 83 8.74 5.63 0.76
CA HIS A 83 8.39 6.99 1.19
C HIS A 83 6.99 7.06 1.82
N GLY A 84 6.10 6.11 1.51
CA GLY A 84 4.77 5.99 2.14
C GLY A 84 4.75 4.92 3.22
N LEU A 85 4.75 3.65 2.81
CA LEU A 85 4.50 2.53 3.74
C LEU A 85 5.58 2.37 4.81
N ARG A 86 6.86 2.40 4.44
CA ARG A 86 7.97 2.17 5.38
C ARG A 86 7.97 3.16 6.54
N PRO A 87 7.99 4.51 6.35
CA PRO A 87 7.99 5.43 7.48
C PRO A 87 6.73 5.32 8.34
N PHE A 88 5.57 5.09 7.73
CA PHE A 88 4.31 4.89 8.46
C PHE A 88 4.39 3.66 9.38
N LEU A 89 4.77 2.50 8.83
CA LEU A 89 4.87 1.24 9.57
C LEU A 89 5.97 1.30 10.64
N SER A 90 7.13 1.91 10.32
CA SER A 90 8.23 2.10 11.28
C SER A 90 7.83 3.00 12.45
N LYS A 91 6.98 4.00 12.24
CA LYS A 91 6.42 4.83 13.30
C LYS A 91 5.42 4.03 14.14
N TRP A 92 4.39 3.47 13.52
CA TRP A 92 3.19 3.06 14.24
C TRP A 92 3.25 1.64 14.81
N HIS A 93 3.94 0.68 14.18
CA HIS A 93 4.05 -0.67 14.72
C HIS A 93 4.59 -0.74 16.17
N PRO A 94 5.75 -0.13 16.50
CA PRO A 94 6.29 -0.23 17.84
C PRO A 94 5.41 0.49 18.88
N ILE A 95 4.85 1.66 18.53
CA ILE A 95 4.01 2.44 19.44
C ILE A 95 2.72 1.66 19.77
N LEU A 96 2.07 1.07 18.75
CA LEU A 96 0.88 0.25 18.97
C LEU A 96 1.20 -1.02 19.76
N GLN A 97 2.33 -1.67 19.48
CA GLN A 97 2.75 -2.87 20.19
C GLN A 97 2.99 -2.60 21.69
N GLU A 98 3.61 -1.47 22.03
CA GLU A 98 3.82 -1.06 23.42
C GLU A 98 2.48 -0.84 24.16
N TRP A 99 1.52 -0.18 23.50
CA TRP A 99 0.18 0.00 24.07
C TRP A 99 -0.56 -1.32 24.29
N GLU A 100 -0.54 -2.20 23.29
CA GLU A 100 -1.22 -3.50 23.36
C GLU A 100 -0.63 -4.41 24.44
N ALA A 101 0.68 -4.32 24.71
CA ALA A 101 1.35 -5.08 25.76
C ALA A 101 0.83 -4.72 27.17
N GLN A 102 0.27 -3.52 27.35
CA GLN A 102 -0.28 -3.03 28.62
C GLN A 102 -1.76 -3.41 28.82
N LYS A 103 -2.36 -4.20 27.90
CA LYS A 103 -3.77 -4.56 27.97
C LYS A 103 -4.12 -5.34 29.24
N PRO A 104 -5.02 -4.82 30.11
CA PRO A 104 -5.42 -5.54 31.32
C PRO A 104 -6.10 -6.88 31.01
N GLN A 105 -5.98 -7.83 31.94
CA GLN A 105 -6.69 -9.10 31.86
C GLN A 105 -8.22 -8.85 31.91
N GLY A 106 -8.97 -9.55 31.05
CA GLY A 106 -10.43 -9.41 30.97
C GLY A 106 -10.92 -8.24 30.11
N VAL A 107 -10.04 -7.35 29.65
CA VAL A 107 -10.39 -6.28 28.71
C VAL A 107 -10.20 -6.77 27.26
N SER A 108 -11.21 -6.53 26.41
CA SER A 108 -11.14 -6.86 24.98
C SER A 108 -10.18 -5.92 24.25
N ALA A 109 -9.62 -6.38 23.12
CA ALA A 109 -8.73 -5.55 22.30
C ALA A 109 -9.41 -4.25 21.85
N VAL A 110 -10.69 -4.32 21.46
CA VAL A 110 -11.49 -3.15 21.06
C VAL A 110 -11.66 -2.15 22.20
N ALA A 111 -11.99 -2.62 23.41
CA ALA A 111 -12.15 -1.73 24.55
C ALA A 111 -10.82 -1.07 24.96
N HIS A 112 -9.72 -1.83 24.86
CA HIS A 112 -8.37 -1.32 25.13
C HIS A 112 -7.91 -0.29 24.09
N GLU A 113 -8.14 -0.54 22.81
CA GLU A 113 -7.81 0.41 21.73
C GLU A 113 -8.59 1.73 21.87
N LYS A 114 -9.88 1.67 22.24
CA LYS A 114 -10.68 2.88 22.50
C LYS A 114 -10.17 3.75 23.65
N GLY A 115 -9.38 3.18 24.56
CA GLY A 115 -8.73 3.92 25.64
C GLY A 115 -7.41 4.56 25.25
N TRP A 116 -6.95 4.36 24.00
CA TRP A 116 -5.64 4.82 23.56
C TRP A 116 -5.67 6.25 23.05
N GLU A 117 -4.95 7.15 23.70
CA GLU A 117 -4.93 8.58 23.33
C GLU A 117 -4.39 8.85 21.91
N LEU A 118 -3.53 7.97 21.39
CA LEU A 118 -2.95 8.13 20.06
C LEU A 118 -3.79 7.48 18.95
N GLU A 119 -4.84 6.74 19.28
CA GLU A 119 -5.68 6.07 18.28
C GLU A 119 -6.27 7.03 17.24
N PRO A 120 -6.82 8.21 17.62
CA PRO A 120 -7.35 9.15 16.63
C PRO A 120 -6.26 9.68 15.70
N THR A 121 -5.06 9.91 16.23
CA THR A 121 -3.89 10.35 15.45
C THR A 121 -3.45 9.28 14.46
N LEU A 122 -3.41 8.01 14.88
CA LEU A 122 -3.07 6.91 13.97
C LEU A 122 -4.12 6.79 12.86
N ARG A 123 -5.41 6.88 13.18
CA ARG A 123 -6.47 6.83 12.16
C ARG A 123 -6.38 7.98 11.18
N GLN A 124 -6.02 9.18 11.62
CA GLN A 124 -5.79 10.31 10.73
C GLN A 124 -4.59 10.05 9.81
N ASP A 125 -3.43 9.66 10.36
CA ASP A 125 -2.25 9.33 9.55
C ASP A 125 -2.55 8.20 8.54
N LEU A 126 -3.38 7.22 8.92
CA LEU A 126 -3.83 6.14 8.04
C LEU A 126 -4.69 6.69 6.89
N SER A 127 -5.60 7.62 7.18
CA SER A 127 -6.42 8.31 6.16
C SER A 127 -5.56 9.09 5.18
N ASP A 128 -4.53 9.79 5.68
CA ASP A 128 -3.62 10.57 4.85
C ASP A 128 -2.78 9.65 3.94
N LEU A 129 -2.27 8.53 4.49
CA LEU A 129 -1.57 7.51 3.70
C LEU A 129 -2.48 6.92 2.61
N ARG A 130 -3.75 6.64 2.94
CA ARG A 130 -4.72 6.08 1.99
C ARG A 130 -4.93 6.96 0.77
N THR A 131 -4.98 8.28 0.96
CA THR A 131 -5.09 9.23 -0.17
C THR A 131 -3.91 9.06 -1.15
N GLY A 132 -2.69 8.84 -0.63
CA GLY A 132 -1.52 8.55 -1.46
C GLY A 132 -1.58 7.17 -2.15
N LEU A 133 -2.14 6.17 -1.47
CA LEU A 133 -2.34 4.83 -2.04
C LEU A 133 -3.44 4.81 -3.12
N GLU A 134 -4.49 5.61 -2.98
CA GLU A 134 -5.53 5.77 -4.01
C GLU A 134 -4.94 6.38 -5.29
N ALA A 135 -4.15 7.45 -5.17
CA ALA A 135 -3.42 8.02 -6.31
C ALA A 135 -2.50 6.99 -6.98
N TYR A 136 -1.84 6.14 -6.19
CA TYR A 136 -1.03 5.05 -6.72
C TYR A 136 -1.86 3.98 -7.45
N ALA A 137 -3.03 3.62 -6.92
CA ALA A 137 -3.96 2.69 -7.58
C ALA A 137 -4.38 3.20 -8.97
N HIS A 138 -4.71 4.50 -9.08
CA HIS A 138 -5.04 5.11 -10.36
C HIS A 138 -3.86 5.10 -11.33
N ALA A 139 -2.64 5.38 -10.86
CA ALA A 139 -1.45 5.30 -11.70
C ALA A 139 -1.21 3.87 -12.23
N LEU A 140 -1.37 2.86 -11.38
CA LEU A 140 -1.26 1.45 -11.77
C LEU A 140 -2.35 1.04 -12.77
N ALA A 141 -3.58 1.48 -12.55
CA ALA A 141 -4.70 1.21 -13.45
C ALA A 141 -4.43 1.80 -14.85
N SER A 142 -3.94 3.05 -14.91
CA SER A 142 -3.55 3.71 -16.15
C SER A 142 -2.46 2.92 -16.90
N ILE A 143 -1.42 2.46 -16.21
CA ILE A 143 -0.34 1.68 -16.82
C ILE A 143 -0.84 0.29 -17.27
N ALA A 144 -1.69 -0.35 -16.48
CA ALA A 144 -2.33 -1.61 -16.86
C ALA A 144 -3.30 -1.45 -18.06
N GLY A 145 -3.78 -0.24 -18.32
CA GLY A 145 -4.79 0.07 -19.34
C GLY A 145 -6.20 -0.32 -18.89
N ILE A 146 -6.48 -0.17 -17.60
CA ILE A 146 -7.81 -0.32 -16.98
C ILE A 146 -8.45 1.07 -16.98
N ASP A 147 -9.69 1.17 -17.46
CA ASP A 147 -10.49 2.39 -17.24
C ASP A 147 -10.98 2.40 -15.79
N THR A 148 -10.66 3.48 -15.08
CA THR A 148 -11.20 3.76 -13.74
C THR A 148 -12.16 4.94 -13.90
N ASP A 149 -13.44 4.65 -14.09
CA ASP A 149 -14.54 5.64 -14.09
C ASP A 149 -14.59 6.44 -12.77
#